data_AF-A0A0W8I4P4-F1
#
_entry.id   AF-A0A0W8I4P4-F1
#
_cell.length_a   1.000
_cell.length_b   1.000
_cell.length_c   1.000
_cell.angle_alpha   90.00
_cell.angle_beta   90.00
_cell.angle_gamma   90.00
#
_symmetry.space_group_name_H-M   'P 1'
#
loop_
_entity.id
_entity.type
_entity.pdbx_description
1 polymer ?
#
loop_
_entity_poly.entity_id
_entity_poly.type
_entity_poly.pdbx_seq_one_letter_code
_entity_poly.pdbx_strand_id
1 'polypeptide(L)'
;MHFHVHFAVGRYISRHLISEAWGRGFVHIKLLGDLPVGSGSLGEARLAARYLSKYVTKTFTDPGTRALGMHRYDLGQGFQPKVTRLHGDSPGSVIEQASGVLGAEPAVRWNSDQVLSWDGPPAIWAQWDI
;
A
#
# COMPACT_ATOMS: atom_id res chain seq x y z
N MET A 1 -19.18 -13.26 -15.81
CA MET A 1 -18.05 -12.43 -15.32
C MET A 1 -18.28 -12.16 -13.84
N HIS A 2 -17.37 -12.58 -12.96
CA HIS A 2 -17.42 -12.28 -11.53
C HIS A 2 -16.44 -11.16 -11.23
N PHE A 3 -16.95 -10.00 -10.84
CA PHE A 3 -16.10 -8.92 -10.33
C PHE A 3 -15.77 -9.20 -8.87
N HIS A 4 -14.50 -9.03 -8.50
CA HIS A 4 -14.05 -9.17 -7.11
C HIS A 4 -13.61 -7.80 -6.62
N VAL A 5 -14.35 -7.24 -5.65
CA VAL A 5 -14.12 -5.90 -5.11
C VAL A 5 -13.63 -6.04 -3.68
N HIS A 6 -12.55 -5.32 -3.37
CA HIS A 6 -12.12 -5.10 -1.99
C HIS A 6 -12.45 -3.65 -1.60
N PHE A 7 -13.21 -3.48 -0.52
CA PHE A 7 -13.47 -2.17 0.07
C PHE A 7 -13.19 -2.26 1.58
N ALA A 8 -12.59 -1.21 2.13
CA ALA A 8 -12.30 -1.09 3.56
C ALA A 8 -13.11 0.07 4.12
N VAL A 9 -13.76 -0.17 5.25
CA VAL A 9 -14.63 0.81 5.93
C VAL A 9 -14.31 0.82 7.42
N GLY A 10 -14.28 2.00 8.02
CA GLY A 10 -13.99 2.19 9.45
C GLY A 10 -15.17 1.86 10.37
N ARG A 11 -16.12 1.05 9.91
CA ARG A 11 -17.30 0.62 10.68
C ARG A 11 -17.76 -0.75 10.23
N TYR A 12 -18.38 -1.49 11.14
CA TYR A 12 -19.03 -2.74 10.77
C TYR A 12 -20.23 -2.48 9.85
N ILE A 13 -20.32 -3.24 8.76
CA ILE A 13 -21.48 -3.29 7.88
C ILE A 13 -21.91 -4.76 7.80
N SER A 14 -23.19 -5.02 8.07
CA SER A 14 -23.74 -6.38 7.99
C SER A 14 -23.50 -6.97 6.61
N ARG A 15 -23.08 -8.25 6.58
CA ARG A 15 -22.83 -8.99 5.33
C ARG A 15 -24.03 -9.00 4.39
N HIS A 16 -25.23 -9.08 4.94
CA HIS A 16 -26.44 -9.11 4.13
C HIS A 16 -26.61 -7.82 3.31
N LEU A 17 -26.41 -6.66 3.92
CA LEU A 17 -26.49 -5.35 3.24
C LEU A 17 -25.47 -5.22 2.11
N ILE A 18 -24.24 -5.68 2.35
CA ILE A 18 -23.19 -5.68 1.32
C ILE A 18 -23.58 -6.60 0.16
N SER A 19 -24.09 -7.80 0.48
CA SER A 19 -24.48 -8.78 -0.52
C SER A 19 -25.62 -8.28 -1.39
N GLU A 20 -26.63 -7.64 -0.80
CA GLU A 20 -27.77 -7.05 -1.52
C GLU A 20 -27.33 -5.89 -2.41
N ALA A 21 -26.53 -4.97 -1.88
CA ALA A 21 -26.06 -3.81 -2.64
C ALA A 21 -25.12 -4.20 -3.79
N TRP A 22 -24.25 -5.19 -3.58
CA TRP A 22 -23.27 -5.62 -4.59
C TRP A 22 -23.91 -6.47 -5.69
N GLY A 23 -24.75 -7.45 -5.33
CA GLY A 23 -25.48 -8.29 -6.28
C GLY A 23 -24.62 -9.11 -7.25
N ARG A 24 -23.29 -9.19 -7.06
CA ARG A 24 -22.34 -9.81 -8.02
C ARG A 24 -21.32 -10.75 -7.36
N GLY A 25 -21.62 -12.04 -7.25
CA GLY A 25 -20.61 -13.03 -6.82
C GLY A 25 -20.38 -13.07 -5.29
N PHE A 26 -19.14 -13.31 -4.86
CA PHE A 26 -18.82 -13.66 -3.47
C PHE A 26 -18.50 -12.44 -2.59
N VAL A 27 -19.10 -12.39 -1.40
CA VAL A 27 -18.87 -11.35 -0.39
C VAL A 27 -18.19 -11.96 0.83
N HIS A 28 -16.99 -11.46 1.14
CA HIS A 28 -16.18 -11.83 2.29
C HIS A 28 -15.91 -10.61 3.17
N ILE A 29 -16.08 -10.75 4.49
CA ILE A 29 -15.78 -9.70 5.47
C ILE A 29 -14.60 -10.15 6.31
N LYS A 30 -13.65 -9.24 6.49
CA LYS A 30 -12.53 -9.42 7.41
C LYS A 30 -12.45 -8.22 8.34
N LEU A 31 -12.41 -8.48 9.65
CA LEU A 31 -11.99 -7.49 10.63
C LEU A 31 -10.47 -7.39 10.60
N LEU A 32 -9.95 -6.19 10.36
CA LEU A 32 -8.53 -5.89 10.48
C LEU A 32 -8.30 -5.33 11.89
N GLY A 33 -7.35 -5.90 12.63
CA GLY A 33 -7.06 -5.55 14.02
C GLY A 33 -5.63 -5.90 14.39
N ASP A 34 -5.38 -6.14 15.67
CA ASP A 34 -4.03 -6.39 16.23
C ASP A 34 -3.08 -5.18 16.05
N LEU A 35 -3.63 -4.00 16.32
CA LEU A 35 -2.88 -2.74 16.35
C LEU A 35 -2.51 -2.39 17.81
N PRO A 36 -1.35 -1.77 18.04
CA PRO A 36 -0.99 -1.24 19.35
C PRO A 36 -2.08 -0.32 19.92
N VAL A 37 -2.29 -0.38 21.24
CA VAL A 37 -3.19 0.53 21.95
C VAL A 37 -2.80 1.97 21.63
N GLY A 38 -3.76 2.79 21.21
CA GLY A 38 -3.53 4.19 20.84
C GLY A 38 -3.23 4.44 19.36
N SER A 39 -3.23 3.43 18.49
CA SER A 39 -2.94 3.58 17.05
C SER A 39 -3.89 4.55 16.31
N GLY A 40 -5.12 4.71 16.80
CA GLY A 40 -6.12 5.61 16.24
C GLY A 40 -6.53 5.29 14.79
N SER A 41 -7.32 6.19 14.21
CA SER A 41 -7.86 6.04 12.85
C SER A 41 -6.78 5.99 11.76
N LEU A 42 -5.65 6.68 11.97
CA LEU A 42 -4.53 6.68 11.03
C LEU A 42 -3.86 5.30 10.96
N GLY A 43 -3.57 4.68 12.12
CA GLY A 43 -3.00 3.33 12.18
C GLY A 43 -3.94 2.27 11.59
N GLU A 44 -5.24 2.38 11.88
CA GLU A 44 -6.28 1.53 11.28
C GLU A 44 -6.34 1.66 9.76
N ALA A 45 -6.31 2.90 9.24
CA ALA A 45 -6.30 3.17 7.80
C ALA A 45 -5.04 2.60 7.12
N ARG A 46 -3.87 2.68 7.77
CA ARG A 46 -2.64 2.08 7.25
C ARG A 46 -2.68 0.57 7.24
N LEU A 47 -3.23 -0.06 8.27
CA LEU A 47 -3.41 -1.51 8.27
C LEU A 47 -4.33 -1.95 7.13
N ALA A 48 -5.42 -1.22 6.91
CA ALA A 48 -6.30 -1.44 5.76
C ALA A 48 -5.56 -1.27 4.43
N ALA A 49 -4.80 -0.19 4.25
CA ALA A 49 -4.02 0.05 3.03
C ALA A 49 -2.99 -1.08 2.77
N ARG A 50 -2.27 -1.55 3.80
CA ARG A 50 -1.34 -2.68 3.70
C ARG A 50 -2.05 -3.98 3.32
N TYR A 51 -3.25 -4.22 3.87
CA TYR A 51 -4.03 -5.41 3.52
C TYR A 51 -4.52 -5.37 2.06
N LEU A 52 -4.99 -4.20 1.61
CA LEU A 52 -5.47 -4.01 0.24
C LEU A 52 -4.32 -4.05 -0.79
N SER A 53 -3.15 -3.50 -0.45
CA SER A 53 -1.99 -3.47 -1.36
C SER A 53 -1.55 -4.87 -1.76
N LYS A 54 -1.72 -5.89 -0.90
CA LYS A 54 -1.52 -7.31 -1.25
C LYS A 54 -2.27 -7.71 -2.52
N TYR A 55 -3.52 -7.26 -2.68
CA TYR A 55 -4.37 -7.63 -3.81
C TYR A 55 -4.02 -6.81 -5.07
N VAL A 56 -3.62 -5.55 -4.90
CA VAL A 56 -2.99 -4.77 -5.97
C VAL A 56 -1.72 -5.47 -6.44
N THR A 57 -0.90 -5.99 -5.51
CA THR A 57 0.38 -6.59 -5.87
C THR A 57 0.24 -7.81 -6.77
N LYS A 58 -0.81 -8.61 -6.58
CA LYS A 58 -1.10 -9.78 -7.43
C LYS A 58 -1.25 -9.42 -8.91
N THR A 59 -1.71 -8.21 -9.23
CA THR A 59 -1.88 -7.77 -10.63
C THR A 59 -0.54 -7.40 -11.29
N PHE A 60 0.52 -7.14 -10.52
CA PHE A 60 1.86 -6.95 -11.09
C PHE A 60 2.52 -8.27 -11.49
N THR A 61 2.20 -9.35 -10.78
CA THR A 61 2.86 -10.65 -10.94
C THR A 61 2.14 -11.59 -11.89
N ASP A 62 0.87 -11.35 -12.20
CA ASP A 62 0.09 -12.17 -13.13
C ASP A 62 0.39 -11.78 -14.59
N PRO A 63 1.01 -12.67 -15.39
CA PRO A 63 1.36 -12.39 -16.78
C PRO A 63 0.15 -12.12 -17.67
N GLY A 64 -1.03 -12.65 -17.34
CA GLY A 64 -2.26 -12.49 -18.12
C GLY A 64 -2.99 -11.16 -17.89
N THR A 65 -2.66 -10.46 -16.81
CA THR A 65 -3.23 -9.14 -16.46
C THR A 65 -2.20 -8.01 -16.49
N ARG A 66 -0.95 -8.31 -16.89
CA ARG A 66 0.14 -7.34 -16.97
C ARG A 66 -0.05 -6.36 -18.14
N ALA A 67 -0.94 -5.38 -17.96
CA ALA A 67 -1.03 -4.22 -18.84
C ALA A 67 0.08 -3.23 -18.46
N LEU A 68 1.19 -3.24 -19.20
CA LEU A 68 2.22 -2.21 -19.09
C LEU A 68 1.63 -0.85 -19.50
N GLY A 69 1.83 0.19 -18.70
CA GLY A 69 1.40 1.56 -19.04
C GLY A 69 -0.04 1.95 -18.68
N MET A 70 -0.83 1.07 -18.04
CA MET A 70 -2.20 1.38 -17.60
C MET A 70 -2.27 1.68 -16.11
N HIS A 71 -3.20 2.56 -15.71
CA HIS A 71 -3.50 2.86 -14.31
C HIS A 71 -3.92 1.56 -13.60
N ARG A 72 -3.16 1.17 -12.56
CA ARG A 72 -3.38 -0.08 -11.82
C ARG A 72 -4.25 0.07 -10.59
N TYR A 73 -4.49 1.31 -10.20
CA TYR A 73 -5.39 1.71 -9.15
C TYR A 73 -5.93 3.10 -9.50
N ASP A 74 -7.16 3.36 -9.08
CA ASP A 74 -7.74 4.69 -9.08
C ASP A 74 -7.85 5.19 -7.65
N LEU A 75 -7.66 6.50 -7.48
CA LEU A 75 -7.82 7.17 -6.19
C LEU A 75 -8.99 8.14 -6.29
N GLY A 76 -9.69 8.32 -5.17
CA GLY A 76 -10.65 9.41 -5.04
C GLY A 76 -9.97 10.75 -5.31
N GLN A 77 -10.75 11.73 -5.78
CA GLN A 77 -10.26 13.08 -6.00
C GLN A 77 -9.57 13.63 -4.74
N GLY A 78 -8.34 14.14 -4.90
CA GLY A 78 -7.55 14.70 -3.81
C GLY A 78 -6.74 13.69 -2.98
N PHE A 79 -6.88 12.39 -3.24
CA PHE A 79 -6.14 11.34 -2.52
C PHE A 79 -4.84 10.91 -3.19
N GLN A 80 -4.51 11.45 -4.37
CA GLN A 80 -3.26 11.17 -5.07
C GLN A 80 -2.05 11.59 -4.21
N PRO A 81 -1.14 10.66 -3.85
CA PRO A 81 0.09 11.03 -3.17
C PRO A 81 0.89 12.02 -4.03
N LYS A 82 1.38 13.10 -3.40
CA LYS A 82 2.29 14.03 -4.06
C LYS A 82 3.64 13.35 -4.23
N VAL A 83 4.11 13.27 -5.47
CA VAL A 83 5.47 12.78 -5.76
C VAL A 83 6.46 13.88 -5.44
N THR A 84 7.26 13.69 -4.40
CA THR A 84 8.38 14.57 -4.06
C THR A 84 9.67 13.93 -4.56
N ARG A 85 10.46 14.70 -5.32
CA ARG A 85 11.79 14.26 -5.78
C ARG A 85 12.85 14.88 -4.87
N LEU A 86 13.73 14.04 -4.35
CA LEU A 86 14.87 14.41 -3.53
C LEU A 86 16.15 13.97 -4.24
N HIS A 87 17.23 14.72 -4.03
CA HIS A 87 18.52 14.48 -4.67
C HIS A 87 19.63 14.63 -3.64
N GLY A 88 20.66 13.80 -3.74
CA GLY A 88 21.82 13.82 -2.85
C GLY A 88 23.01 13.12 -3.52
N ASP A 89 24.20 13.35 -2.98
CA ASP A 89 25.45 12.74 -3.43
C ASP A 89 25.65 11.30 -2.94
N SER A 90 24.79 10.88 -2.01
CA SER A 90 24.85 9.58 -1.36
C SER A 90 23.44 9.09 -1.02
N PRO A 91 23.23 7.76 -0.93
CA PRO A 91 21.93 7.23 -0.54
C PRO A 91 21.54 7.63 0.89
N GLY A 92 22.51 7.78 1.78
CA GLY A 92 22.30 8.27 3.15
C GLY A 92 21.73 9.69 3.17
N SER A 93 22.31 10.60 2.38
CA SER A 93 21.82 11.98 2.27
C SER A 93 20.36 12.05 1.80
N VAL A 94 19.96 11.21 0.83
CA VAL A 94 18.58 11.18 0.34
C VAL A 94 17.61 10.64 1.41
N ILE A 95 18.03 9.62 2.17
CA ILE A 95 17.21 9.07 3.27
C ILE A 95 17.05 10.10 4.38
N GLU A 96 18.11 10.81 4.77
CA GLU A 96 18.06 11.86 5.78
C GLU A 96 17.11 13.00 5.36
N GLN A 97 17.20 13.45 4.10
CA GLN A 97 16.26 14.44 3.55
C GLN A 97 14.81 13.94 3.60
N ALA A 98 14.57 12.68 3.23
CA ALA A 98 13.24 12.08 3.28
C ALA A 98 12.72 11.97 4.72
N SER A 99 13.56 11.56 5.67
CA SER A 99 13.24 11.54 7.09
C SER A 99 12.90 12.93 7.62
N GLY A 100 13.62 13.97 7.20
CA GLY A 100 13.30 15.36 7.54
C GLY A 100 11.94 15.81 7.02
N VAL A 101 11.57 15.43 5.79
CA VAL A 101 10.25 15.73 5.21
C VAL A 101 9.13 14.99 5.92
N LEU A 102 9.37 13.73 6.31
CA LEU A 102 8.38 12.87 6.94
C LEU A 102 8.33 13.02 8.47
N GLY A 103 9.32 13.67 9.07
CA GLY A 103 9.40 13.94 10.52
C GLY A 103 9.73 12.71 11.36
N ALA A 104 10.29 11.66 10.76
CA ALA A 104 10.64 10.41 11.44
C ALA A 104 11.79 9.70 10.72
N GLU A 105 12.43 8.74 11.38
CA GLU A 105 13.32 7.79 10.72
C GLU A 105 12.56 6.63 10.06
N PRO A 106 13.12 5.95 9.04
CA PRO A 106 12.47 4.81 8.43
C PRO A 106 12.36 3.66 9.44
N ALA A 107 11.15 3.12 9.61
CA ALA A 107 10.92 1.91 10.38
C ALA A 107 11.40 0.65 9.63
N VAL A 108 11.34 0.67 8.30
CA VAL A 108 11.85 -0.40 7.45
C VAL A 108 12.74 0.16 6.36
N ARG A 109 13.87 -0.50 6.13
CA ARG A 109 14.76 -0.23 5.00
C ARG A 109 15.17 -1.54 4.36
N TRP A 110 15.10 -1.56 3.04
CA TRP A 110 15.61 -2.63 2.19
C TRP A 110 16.58 -2.02 1.18
N ASN A 111 17.67 -2.72 0.91
CA ASN A 111 18.66 -2.32 -0.07
C ASN A 111 18.95 -3.50 -1.00
N SER A 112 19.08 -3.22 -2.28
CA SER A 112 19.39 -4.23 -3.30
C SER A 112 20.71 -4.97 -3.02
N ASP A 113 21.66 -4.33 -2.32
CA ASP A 113 22.93 -4.95 -1.92
C ASP A 113 22.77 -6.13 -0.94
N GLN A 114 21.63 -6.22 -0.24
CA GLN A 114 21.30 -7.33 0.66
C GLN A 114 20.87 -8.58 -0.11
N VAL A 115 20.67 -8.48 -1.43
CA VAL A 115 20.23 -9.58 -2.29
C VAL A 115 21.35 -9.98 -3.24
N LEU A 116 22.03 -11.09 -2.92
CA LEU A 116 23.16 -11.62 -3.70
C LEU A 116 22.85 -11.83 -5.19
N SER A 117 21.60 -12.12 -5.54
CA SER A 117 21.16 -12.37 -6.92
C SER A 117 20.56 -11.14 -7.61
N TRP A 118 20.78 -9.93 -7.08
CA TRP A 118 20.23 -8.72 -7.69
C TRP A 118 20.99 -8.36 -8.97
N ASP A 119 20.26 -8.31 -10.09
CA ASP A 119 20.79 -8.00 -11.43
C ASP A 119 20.28 -6.66 -11.98
N GLY A 120 19.76 -5.79 -11.09
CA GLY A 120 19.23 -4.47 -11.45
C GLY A 120 20.14 -3.31 -11.03
N PRO A 121 19.78 -2.06 -11.37
CA PRO A 121 20.43 -0.88 -10.79
C PRO A 121 20.34 -0.88 -9.26
N PRO A 122 21.30 -0.27 -8.54
CA PRO A 122 21.21 -0.11 -7.09
C PRO A 122 19.91 0.58 -6.67
N ALA A 123 19.20 -0.02 -5.72
CA ALA A 123 17.90 0.45 -5.29
C ALA A 123 17.75 0.37 -3.76
N ILE A 124 17.15 1.40 -3.19
CA ILE A 124 16.75 1.42 -1.79
C ILE A 124 15.24 1.60 -1.73
N TRP A 125 14.61 0.79 -0.89
CA TRP A 125 13.23 0.99 -0.48
C TRP A 125 13.20 1.28 1.01
N ALA A 126 12.44 2.29 1.41
CA ALA A 126 12.31 2.69 2.81
C ALA A 126 10.85 3.00 3.12
N GLN A 127 10.43 2.68 4.34
CA GLN A 127 9.10 2.97 4.86
C GLN A 127 9.23 3.62 6.23
N TRP A 128 8.50 4.70 6.43
CA TRP A 128 8.35 5.41 7.68
C TRP A 128 7.03 5.05 8.34
N ASP A 129 7.01 4.96 9.67
CA ASP A 129 5.82 4.59 10.42
C ASP A 129 4.92 5.76 10.85
N ILE A 130 5.15 6.97 10.30
CA ILE A 130 4.14 7.99 9.89
C ILE A 130 3.06 8.52 10.83
#